data_AF-A0A7W1BZZ6-F1
#
_entry.id   AF-A0A7W1BZZ6-F1
#
_cell.length_a   1.000
_cell.length_b   1.000
_cell.length_c   1.000
_cell.angle_alpha   90.00
_cell.angle_beta   90.00
_cell.angle_gamma   90.00
#
_symmetry.space_group_name_H-M   'P 1'
#
loop_
_entity.id
_entity.type
_entity.pdbx_description
1 polymer ?
#
loop_
_entity_poly.entity_id
_entity_poly.type
_entity_poly.pdbx_seq_one_letter_code
_entity_poly.pdbx_strand_id
1 'polypeptide(L)'
;MLWMCNIGNLVLAIGLFLNQALLIRVAVIWMFPGVMVWLVYVALAWGMFLSSTLAHLGGLIVGIFAIRRVGMDRAGWRYALGWYLLVQFLSRVLTPANLNVNVSHHVDPGWQQTFNAYGKFWLVLTILTAIVLWIIGTVLHRLWPTKRTVESIFQSRTKI
;
A
#
# COMPACT_ATOMS: atom_id res chain seq x y z
N MET A 1 -15.60 -3.75 -3.20
CA MET A 1 -14.80 -4.91 -2.77
C MET A 1 -13.60 -4.43 -1.94
N LEU A 2 -13.38 -4.98 -0.74
CA LEU A 2 -12.30 -4.61 0.20
C LEU A 2 -10.88 -5.05 -0.25
N TRP A 3 -10.70 -5.37 -1.52
CA TRP A 3 -9.38 -5.65 -2.08
C TRP A 3 -8.45 -4.46 -1.90
N MET A 4 -7.22 -4.71 -1.43
CA MET A 4 -6.24 -3.66 -1.16
C MET A 4 -6.00 -2.72 -2.33
N CYS A 5 -6.07 -3.19 -3.57
CA CYS A 5 -5.95 -2.35 -4.77
C CYS A 5 -7.07 -1.31 -4.90
N ASN A 6 -8.32 -1.69 -4.64
CA ASN A 6 -9.47 -0.77 -4.67
C ASN A 6 -9.41 0.23 -3.51
N ILE A 7 -9.05 -0.27 -2.32
CA ILE A 7 -8.87 0.57 -1.14
C ILE A 7 -7.73 1.58 -1.36
N GLY A 8 -6.64 1.18 -2.02
CA GLY A 8 -5.52 2.07 -2.34
C GLY A 8 -5.95 3.28 -3.19
N ASN A 9 -6.79 3.06 -4.21
CA ASN A 9 -7.35 4.15 -5.01
C ASN A 9 -8.26 5.09 -4.21
N LEU A 10 -9.07 4.53 -3.31
CA LEU A 10 -9.91 5.32 -2.42
C LEU A 10 -9.07 6.20 -1.49
N VAL A 11 -8.04 5.62 -0.86
CA VAL A 11 -7.10 6.36 0.00
C VAL A 11 -6.37 7.45 -0.79
N LEU A 12 -5.95 7.16 -2.03
CA LEU A 12 -5.34 8.17 -2.90
C LEU A 12 -6.33 9.32 -3.17
N ALA A 13 -7.57 9.01 -3.56
CA ALA A 13 -8.58 10.03 -3.83
C ALA A 13 -8.85 10.92 -2.61
N ILE A 14 -9.01 10.33 -1.43
CA ILE A 14 -9.17 11.07 -0.17
C ILE A 14 -7.94 11.93 0.10
N GLY A 15 -6.73 11.38 -0.06
CA GLY A 15 -5.49 12.12 0.11
C GLY A 15 -5.36 13.32 -0.82
N LEU A 16 -5.79 13.18 -2.08
CA LEU A 16 -5.78 14.26 -3.07
C LEU A 16 -6.83 15.33 -2.73
N PHE A 17 -8.07 14.95 -2.43
CA PHE A 17 -9.13 15.90 -2.11
C PHE A 17 -8.90 16.67 -0.81
N LEU A 18 -8.31 16.01 0.20
CA LEU A 18 -7.99 16.64 1.48
C LEU A 18 -6.58 17.25 1.52
N ASN A 19 -5.82 17.17 0.42
CA ASN A 19 -4.42 17.59 0.34
C ASN A 19 -3.53 17.00 1.47
N GLN A 20 -3.78 15.74 1.83
CA GLN A 20 -3.10 15.04 2.92
C GLN A 20 -1.93 14.20 2.39
N ALA A 21 -0.71 14.70 2.55
CA ALA A 21 0.51 14.06 2.06
C ALA A 21 0.71 12.63 2.58
N LEU A 22 0.33 12.35 3.84
CA LEU A 22 0.45 11.02 4.43
C LEU A 22 -0.41 9.98 3.70
N LEU A 23 -1.66 10.32 3.38
CA LEU A 23 -2.57 9.42 2.68
C LEU A 23 -2.08 9.14 1.26
N ILE A 24 -1.59 10.18 0.57
CA ILE A 24 -0.97 10.04 -0.75
C ILE A 24 0.23 9.09 -0.69
N ARG A 25 1.13 9.27 0.28
CA ARG A 25 2.31 8.39 0.47
C ARG A 25 1.91 6.94 0.70
N VAL A 26 0.97 6.70 1.61
CA VAL A 26 0.50 5.35 1.94
C VAL A 26 -0.13 4.69 0.72
N ALA A 27 -1.00 5.40 0.00
CA ALA A 27 -1.65 4.88 -1.20
C ALA A 27 -0.63 4.51 -2.28
N VAL A 28 0.33 5.40 -2.58
CA VAL A 28 1.32 5.18 -3.63
C VAL A 28 2.22 3.98 -3.32
N ILE A 29 2.68 3.83 -2.08
CA ILE A 29 3.49 2.65 -1.70
C ILE A 29 2.68 1.37 -1.95
N TRP A 30 1.39 1.36 -1.61
CA TRP A 30 0.52 0.20 -1.76
C TRP A 30 0.11 -0.12 -3.20
N MET A 31 0.12 0.87 -4.08
CA MET A 31 -0.23 0.67 -5.49
C MET A 31 0.79 -0.24 -6.20
N PHE A 32 2.08 -0.18 -5.86
CA PHE A 32 3.09 -1.02 -6.51
C PHE A 32 2.84 -2.54 -6.32
N PRO A 33 2.70 -3.08 -5.10
CA PRO A 33 2.33 -4.48 -4.91
C PRO A 33 0.95 -4.79 -5.50
N GLY A 34 0.00 -3.85 -5.40
CA GLY A 34 -1.33 -4.01 -5.97
C GLY A 34 -1.32 -4.24 -7.48
N VAL A 35 -0.53 -3.48 -8.24
CA VAL A 35 -0.36 -3.68 -9.69
C VAL A 35 0.32 -5.01 -9.98
N MET A 36 1.33 -5.42 -9.20
CA MET A 36 2.01 -6.71 -9.41
C MET A 36 1.06 -7.90 -9.18
N VAL A 37 0.31 -7.89 -8.07
CA VAL A 37 -0.67 -8.95 -7.78
C VAL A 37 -1.77 -8.98 -8.85
N TRP A 38 -2.28 -7.82 -9.25
CA TRP A 38 -3.26 -7.74 -10.34
C TRP A 38 -2.74 -8.31 -11.66
N LEU A 39 -1.50 -7.98 -12.02
CA LEU A 39 -0.90 -8.47 -13.26
C LEU A 39 -0.82 -10.01 -13.25
N VAL A 40 -0.33 -10.59 -12.15
CA VAL A 40 -0.14 -12.05 -12.02
C VAL A 40 -1.47 -12.80 -11.95
N TYR A 41 -2.40 -12.35 -11.12
CA TYR A 41 -3.60 -13.12 -10.79
C TYR A 41 -4.84 -12.75 -11.61
N VAL A 42 -4.89 -11.57 -12.22
CA VAL A 42 -6.05 -11.10 -12.99
C VAL A 42 -5.70 -10.97 -14.45
N ALA A 43 -4.71 -10.14 -14.79
CA ALA A 43 -4.43 -9.84 -16.20
C ALA A 43 -3.93 -11.07 -16.98
N LEU A 44 -3.02 -11.87 -16.40
CA LEU A 44 -2.50 -13.07 -17.05
C LEU A 44 -3.49 -14.24 -17.05
N ALA A 45 -4.36 -14.33 -16.05
CA ALA A 45 -5.29 -15.46 -15.90
C ALA A 45 -6.65 -15.23 -16.60
N TRP A 46 -7.16 -14.00 -16.58
CA TRP A 46 -8.52 -13.66 -17.02
C TRP A 46 -8.57 -12.59 -18.12
N GLY A 47 -7.41 -12.07 -18.54
CA GLY A 47 -7.30 -11.03 -19.56
C GLY A 47 -7.41 -9.60 -19.00
N MET A 48 -7.27 -8.61 -19.90
CA MET A 48 -7.28 -7.19 -19.53
C MET A 48 -8.65 -6.55 -19.81
N PHE A 49 -9.35 -6.19 -18.73
CA PHE A 49 -10.56 -5.35 -18.81
C PHE A 49 -10.18 -3.88 -18.62
N LEU A 50 -10.69 -3.00 -19.48
CA LEU A 50 -10.35 -1.57 -19.46
C LEU A 50 -10.53 -0.92 -18.08
N SER A 51 -11.65 -1.18 -17.42
CA SER A 51 -11.95 -0.65 -16.07
C SER A 51 -10.96 -1.15 -15.01
N SER A 52 -10.57 -2.43 -15.10
CA SER A 52 -9.59 -3.05 -14.20
C SER A 52 -8.20 -2.48 -14.45
N THR A 53 -7.78 -2.37 -15.71
CA THR A 53 -6.50 -1.76 -16.10
C THR A 53 -6.41 -0.30 -15.65
N LEU A 54 -7.47 0.48 -15.83
CA LEU A 54 -7.52 1.88 -15.37
C LEU A 54 -7.43 2.00 -13.85
N ALA A 55 -8.10 1.12 -13.10
CA ALA A 55 -8.02 1.14 -11.65
C ALA A 55 -6.58 0.88 -11.16
N HIS A 56 -5.82 0.03 -11.83
CA HIS A 56 -4.48 -0.35 -11.38
C HIS A 56 -3.41 0.62 -11.92
N LEU A 57 -3.36 0.83 -13.24
CA LEU A 57 -2.36 1.68 -13.87
C LEU A 57 -2.70 3.17 -13.77
N GLY A 58 -3.97 3.54 -13.93
CA GLY A 58 -4.40 4.94 -13.85
C GLY A 58 -4.18 5.51 -12.44
N GLY A 59 -4.59 4.76 -11.41
CA GLY A 59 -4.32 5.10 -10.01
C GLY A 59 -2.84 5.27 -9.72
N LEU A 60 -2.00 4.33 -10.18
CA LEU A 60 -0.56 4.40 -10.01
C LEU A 60 0.04 5.63 -10.70
N ILE A 61 -0.33 5.91 -11.95
CA ILE A 61 0.18 7.08 -12.70
C ILE A 61 -0.15 8.38 -11.95
N VAL A 62 -1.41 8.56 -11.53
CA VAL A 62 -1.83 9.74 -10.76
C VAL A 62 -1.06 9.80 -9.44
N GLY A 63 -0.90 8.67 -8.75
CA GLY A 63 -0.12 8.56 -7.53
C GLY A 63 1.34 8.99 -7.68
N ILE A 64 1.99 8.63 -8.79
CA ILE A 64 3.38 9.03 -9.09
C ILE A 64 3.47 10.55 -9.32
N PHE A 65 2.52 11.15 -10.01
CA PHE A 65 2.48 12.60 -10.15
C PHE A 65 2.23 13.31 -8.81
N ALA A 66 1.36 12.76 -7.97
CA ALA A 66 1.06 13.31 -6.65
C ALA A 66 2.27 13.23 -5.71
N ILE A 67 2.94 12.08 -5.63
CA ILE A 67 4.12 11.90 -4.75
C ILE A 67 5.29 12.78 -5.17
N ARG A 68 5.45 13.08 -6.48
CA ARG A 68 6.44 14.05 -6.96
C ARG A 68 6.24 15.45 -6.39
N ARG A 69 5.01 15.81 -6.03
CA ARG A 69 4.67 17.13 -5.45
C ARG A 69 4.84 17.15 -3.94
N VAL A 70 4.37 16.12 -3.23
CA VAL A 70 4.37 16.08 -1.76
C VAL A 70 5.62 15.44 -1.13
N GLY A 71 6.41 14.74 -1.94
CA GLY A 71 7.59 13.99 -1.52
C GLY A 71 7.26 12.77 -0.64
N MET A 72 8.26 11.93 -0.44
CA MET A 72 8.22 10.73 0.40
C MET A 72 9.11 10.92 1.63
N ASP A 73 8.62 10.50 2.79
CA ASP A 73 9.37 10.48 4.05
C ASP A 73 10.03 9.11 4.29
N ARG A 74 11.05 9.09 5.15
CA ARG A 74 11.77 7.84 5.49
C ARG A 74 10.90 6.83 6.23
N ALA A 75 9.83 7.30 6.86
CA ALA A 75 8.94 6.49 7.69
C ALA A 75 7.63 6.10 6.96
N GLY A 76 7.41 6.53 5.71
CA GLY A 76 6.16 6.28 4.97
C GLY A 76 5.76 4.81 4.89
N TRP A 77 6.75 3.93 4.77
CA TRP A 77 6.54 2.48 4.75
C TRP A 77 5.90 1.94 6.04
N ARG A 78 6.16 2.57 7.19
CA ARG A 78 5.58 2.14 8.49
C ARG A 78 4.08 2.42 8.53
N TYR A 79 3.66 3.56 8.00
CA TYR A 79 2.24 3.90 7.87
C TYR A 79 1.56 2.99 6.84
N ALA A 80 2.26 2.65 5.74
CA ALA A 80 1.77 1.66 4.79
C ALA A 80 1.60 0.27 5.44
N LEU A 81 2.52 -0.14 6.30
CA LEU A 81 2.41 -1.39 7.06
C LEU A 81 1.28 -1.33 8.09
N GLY A 82 1.10 -0.21 8.79
CA GLY A 82 -0.05 0.00 9.66
C GLY A 82 -1.38 -0.11 8.91
N TRP A 83 -1.45 0.48 7.72
CA TRP A 83 -2.60 0.38 6.83
C TRP A 83 -2.88 -1.06 6.40
N TYR A 84 -1.83 -1.83 6.06
CA TYR A 84 -1.94 -3.25 5.75
C TYR A 84 -2.59 -4.05 6.88
N LEU A 85 -2.08 -3.88 8.11
CA LEU A 85 -2.59 -4.59 9.28
C LEU A 85 -4.04 -4.22 9.56
N LEU A 86 -4.39 -2.93 9.42
CA LEU A 86 -5.76 -2.47 9.54
C LEU A 86 -6.66 -3.11 8.48
N VAL A 87 -6.28 -3.08 7.21
CA VAL A 87 -7.08 -3.68 6.14
C VAL A 87 -7.18 -5.19 6.30
N GLN A 88 -6.14 -5.87 6.75
CA GLN A 88 -6.20 -7.31 7.04
C GLN A 88 -7.21 -7.61 8.15
N PHE A 89 -7.17 -6.83 9.24
CA PHE A 89 -8.14 -6.96 10.33
C PHE A 89 -9.57 -6.70 9.85
N LEU A 90 -9.79 -5.60 9.13
CA LEU A 90 -11.10 -5.26 8.57
C LEU A 90 -11.60 -6.32 7.58
N SER A 91 -10.71 -6.89 6.77
CA SER A 91 -11.06 -7.98 5.85
C SER A 91 -11.52 -9.22 6.62
N ARG A 92 -10.82 -9.57 7.69
CA ARG A 92 -11.18 -10.71 8.54
C ARG A 92 -12.53 -10.54 9.25
N VAL A 93 -12.87 -9.33 9.67
CA VAL A 93 -14.11 -9.08 10.43
C VAL A 93 -15.31 -8.78 9.52
N LEU A 94 -15.09 -8.13 8.37
CA LEU A 94 -16.17 -7.61 7.52
C LEU A 94 -16.43 -8.45 6.26
N THR A 95 -15.57 -9.40 5.91
CA THR A 95 -15.74 -10.22 4.69
C THR A 95 -16.03 -11.69 5.01
N PRO A 96 -16.88 -12.36 4.21
CA PRO A 96 -17.08 -13.81 4.30
C PRO A 96 -15.77 -14.60 4.15
N ALA A 97 -15.58 -15.61 5.00
CA ALA A 97 -14.35 -16.42 5.04
C ALA A 97 -14.06 -17.16 3.72
N ASN A 98 -15.10 -17.58 3.00
CA ASN A 98 -14.97 -18.27 1.71
C ASN A 98 -14.39 -17.40 0.59
N LEU A 99 -14.46 -16.07 0.71
CA LEU A 99 -13.85 -15.16 -0.25
C LEU A 99 -12.36 -14.90 0.04
N ASN A 100 -11.92 -15.21 1.25
CA ASN A 100 -10.55 -15.03 1.74
C ASN A 100 -9.91 -13.70 1.29
N VAL A 101 -10.66 -12.60 1.37
CA VAL A 101 -10.22 -11.30 0.84
C VAL A 101 -8.92 -10.88 1.52
N ASN A 102 -7.92 -10.49 0.71
CA ASN A 102 -6.55 -10.18 1.17
C ASN A 102 -5.86 -11.32 1.96
N VAL A 103 -6.32 -12.56 1.79
CA VAL A 103 -5.81 -13.76 2.47
C VAL A 103 -5.92 -13.65 4.00
N SER A 104 -7.04 -13.09 4.47
CA SER A 104 -7.27 -12.72 5.88
C SER A 104 -7.86 -13.83 6.76
N HIS A 105 -8.32 -14.94 6.16
CA HIS A 105 -9.04 -16.02 6.85
C HIS A 105 -8.27 -17.35 6.89
N HIS A 106 -7.74 -17.79 5.76
CA HIS A 106 -7.03 -19.07 5.66
C HIS A 106 -5.84 -19.01 4.69
N VAL A 107 -4.99 -20.04 4.73
CA VAL A 107 -3.84 -20.19 3.82
C VAL A 107 -4.35 -20.22 2.38
N ASP A 108 -3.66 -19.51 1.49
CA ASP A 108 -4.02 -19.46 0.07
C ASP A 108 -3.82 -20.83 -0.60
N PRO A 109 -4.70 -21.24 -1.53
CA PRO A 109 -4.54 -22.52 -2.23
C PRO A 109 -3.16 -22.66 -2.90
N GLY A 110 -2.52 -23.81 -2.70
CA GLY A 110 -1.16 -24.10 -3.18
C GLY A 110 -0.07 -24.02 -2.10
N TRP A 111 -0.35 -23.37 -0.96
CA TRP A 111 0.61 -23.19 0.13
C TRP A 111 0.40 -24.12 1.33
N GLN A 112 -0.61 -24.99 1.30
CA GLN A 112 -0.97 -25.84 2.44
C GLN A 112 0.13 -26.83 2.82
N GLN A 113 0.95 -27.30 1.87
CA GLN A 113 2.06 -28.21 2.15
C GLN A 113 3.22 -27.52 2.88
N THR A 114 3.39 -26.21 2.68
CA THR A 114 4.43 -25.41 3.33
C THR A 114 3.97 -24.88 4.68
N PHE A 115 2.69 -24.52 4.81
CA PHE A 115 2.13 -23.90 6.00
C PHE A 115 0.97 -24.71 6.60
N ASN A 116 1.28 -25.45 7.67
CA ASN A 116 0.28 -26.21 8.43
C ASN A 116 -0.58 -25.35 9.38
N ALA A 117 -0.30 -24.05 9.48
CA ALA A 117 -1.02 -23.14 10.36
C ALA A 117 -1.14 -21.74 9.74
N TYR A 118 -2.35 -21.18 9.76
CA TYR A 118 -2.61 -19.84 9.21
C TYR A 118 -1.75 -18.75 9.87
N GLY A 119 -1.52 -18.82 11.19
CA GLY A 119 -0.69 -17.83 11.88
C GLY A 119 0.76 -17.77 11.37
N LYS A 120 1.34 -18.93 11.02
CA LYS A 120 2.69 -18.99 10.43
C LYS A 120 2.71 -18.37 9.03
N PHE A 121 1.70 -18.71 8.21
CA PHE A 121 1.53 -18.13 6.88
C PHE A 121 1.37 -16.61 6.94
N TRP A 122 0.47 -16.12 7.81
CA TRP A 122 0.21 -14.70 7.99
C TRP A 122 1.43 -13.93 8.49
N LEU A 123 2.22 -14.51 9.41
CA LEU A 123 3.45 -13.89 9.90
C LEU A 123 4.48 -13.75 8.78
N VAL A 124 4.71 -14.82 8.00
CA VAL A 124 5.65 -14.78 6.87
C VAL A 124 5.17 -13.77 5.82
N LEU A 125 3.90 -13.79 5.45
CA LEU A 125 3.33 -12.84 4.49
C LEU A 125 3.47 -11.39 4.98
N THR A 126 3.27 -11.15 6.27
CA THR A 126 3.41 -9.83 6.88
C THR A 126 4.86 -9.35 6.86
N ILE A 127 5.83 -10.23 7.14
CA ILE A 127 7.26 -9.90 7.06
C ILE A 127 7.65 -9.58 5.61
N LEU A 128 7.26 -10.42 4.65
CA LEU A 128 7.52 -10.19 3.23
C LEU A 128 6.90 -8.88 2.75
N THR A 129 5.66 -8.61 3.15
CA THR A 129 4.98 -7.35 2.85
C THR A 129 5.75 -6.17 3.43
N ALA A 130 6.17 -6.23 4.70
CA ALA A 130 6.95 -5.17 5.34
C ALA A 130 8.26 -4.88 4.60
N ILE A 131 8.97 -5.92 4.14
CA ILE A 131 10.20 -5.79 3.35
C ILE A 131 9.90 -5.09 2.02
N VAL A 132 8.88 -5.52 1.29
CA VAL A 132 8.48 -4.92 0.01
C VAL A 132 8.10 -3.45 0.18
N LEU A 133 7.27 -3.12 1.17
CA LEU A 133 6.88 -1.74 1.48
C LEU A 133 8.09 -0.89 1.87
N TRP A 134 9.04 -1.45 2.64
CA TRP A 134 10.27 -0.78 3.01
C TRP A 134 11.16 -0.48 1.79
N ILE A 135 11.32 -1.45 0.87
CA ILE A 135 12.07 -1.25 -0.39
C ILE A 135 11.42 -0.13 -1.21
N ILE A 136 10.11 -0.21 -1.44
CA ILE A 136 9.37 0.79 -2.22
C ILE A 136 9.47 2.18 -1.57
N GLY A 137 9.19 2.26 -0.26
CA GLY A 137 9.29 3.52 0.49
C GLY A 137 10.69 4.12 0.43
N THR A 138 11.74 3.28 0.51
CA THR A 138 13.14 3.70 0.39
C THR A 138 13.46 4.20 -1.02
N VAL A 139 13.03 3.50 -2.07
CA VAL A 139 13.22 3.91 -3.46
C VAL A 139 12.50 5.23 -3.73
N LEU A 140 11.23 5.35 -3.35
CA LEU A 140 10.45 6.57 -3.51
C LEU A 140 11.04 7.75 -2.72
N HIS A 141 11.56 7.52 -1.51
CA HIS A 141 12.26 8.54 -0.73
C HIS A 141 13.55 9.00 -1.42
N ARG A 142 14.28 8.11 -2.08
CA ARG A 142 15.48 8.48 -2.85
C ARG A 142 15.13 9.30 -4.10
N LEU A 143 14.06 8.94 -4.79
CA LEU A 143 13.63 9.63 -6.01
C LEU A 143 13.01 11.01 -5.71
N TRP A 144 12.17 11.08 -4.68
CA TRP A 144 11.40 12.28 -4.32
C TRP A 144 11.41 12.49 -2.81
N PRO A 145 12.53 12.90 -2.20
CA PRO A 145 12.59 13.15 -0.77
C PRO A 145 11.68 14.32 -0.39
N THR A 146 11.05 14.23 0.78
CA THR A 146 10.37 15.39 1.38
C THR A 146 11.40 16.49 1.61
N LYS A 147 11.17 17.68 1.03
CA LYS A 147 12.02 18.84 1.31
C LYS A 147 11.84 19.18 2.79
N ARG A 148 12.92 19.07 3.59
CA ARG A 148 12.91 19.61 4.95
C ARG A 148 12.74 21.12 4.84
N THR A 149 11.61 21.65 5.28
CA THR A 149 11.53 23.09 5.51
C THR A 149 12.50 23.42 6.64
N VAL A 150 13.52 24.21 6.32
CA VAL A 150 14.59 24.63 7.23
C VAL A 150 14.06 25.51 8.39
N GLU A 151 12.78 25.88 8.37
CA GLU A 151 12.11 26.73 9.37
C GLU A 151 12.17 26.19 10.81
N SER A 152 12.26 24.88 11.03
CA SER A 152 12.32 24.33 12.40
C SER A 152 13.69 24.56 13.08
N ILE A 153 14.74 24.88 12.33
CA ILE A 153 16.08 25.17 12.88
C ILE A 153 16.20 26.64 13.30
N PHE A 154 15.44 27.55 12.66
CA PHE A 154 15.47 28.98 12.99
C PHE A 154 14.43 29.38 14.04
N GLN A 155 13.33 28.64 14.20
CA GLN A 155 12.36 28.89 15.28
C GLN A 155 12.84 28.48 16.68
N SER A 156 13.85 27.61 16.79
CA SER A 156 14.43 27.26 18.10
C SER A 156 15.56 28.22 18.55
N ARG A 157 16.03 29.11 17.66
CA ARG A 157 17.11 30.07 17.95
C ARG A 157 16.63 31.48 18.26
N THR A 158 15.33 31.76 18.13
CA THR A 158 14.71 33.08 18.36
C THR A 158 13.92 33.15 19.66
N LYS A 159 13.96 32.09 20.49
CA LYS A 159 13.44 32.09 21.86
C LYS A 159 14.59 32.17 22.88
N ILE A 160 15.40 33.22 22.78
CA ILE A 160 16.30 33.66 23.85
C ILE A 160 15.83 35.05 24.29
#